data_AF-A0A2E3Z7P7-F1
#
_entry.id   AF-A0A2E3Z7P7-F1
#
_cell.length_a   1.000
_cell.length_b   1.000
_cell.length_c   1.000
_cell.angle_alpha   90.00
_cell.angle_beta   90.00
_cell.angle_gamma   90.00
#
_symmetry.space_group_name_H-M   'P 1'
#
loop_
_entity.id
_entity.type
_entity.pdbx_description
1 polymer ?
#
loop_
_entity_poly.entity_id
_entity_poly.type
_entity_poly.pdbx_seq_one_letter_code
_entity_poly.pdbx_strand_id
1 'polypeptide(L)'
;MRGRLFLLLCWLTGLPLTGCSLVLPEISHQPVIRNPFPQLGRVAVAPFFNHSDEPTLDGRVVTMAYFAELQATPGFEVVPLNVVEEAILANRVDLNGPGEARRLAQLLNVDAVIVGAVTDYSPYYPPRIGMHVEWYTANPGYHEIPVGYGLPWNTPEEEFIPDSLVYESQMALARAQMATQAPDCDSSCQALPSPPQDPVDASEPVAINPFESSQIPLAEQTEELPAGNPTPSQAGSDVHSGNKIALDETIVTSQPTDVIGALPPYWPDESCFVPGAPQAIRPACIPHYGPVLKHTSIYHGTDPAVTQALKSYVYFRDDARFGGWKSYLQRSDDFLRFCCHMHISEMLSSRGGSHKTRLVLRWPERR
;
A
#
# COMPACT_ATOMS: atom_id res chain seq x y z
N MET A 1 41.78 -69.23 4.88
CA MET A 1 40.58 -68.74 5.61
C MET A 1 40.50 -67.21 5.77
N ARG A 2 41.61 -66.44 5.85
CA ARG A 2 41.54 -64.98 6.09
C ARG A 2 40.80 -64.14 5.01
N GLY A 3 40.86 -64.50 3.73
CA GLY A 3 40.23 -63.72 2.65
C GLY A 3 38.69 -63.71 2.62
N ARG A 4 38.01 -64.74 3.17
CA ARG A 4 36.53 -64.77 3.22
C ARG A 4 35.94 -63.91 4.35
N LEU A 5 36.72 -63.60 5.39
CA LEU A 5 36.28 -62.75 6.49
C LEU A 5 36.21 -61.27 6.08
N PHE A 6 37.18 -60.81 5.29
CA PHE A 6 37.23 -59.43 4.79
C PHE A 6 36.06 -59.10 3.84
N LEU A 7 35.68 -60.04 2.97
CA LEU A 7 34.52 -59.87 2.07
C LEU A 7 33.19 -59.78 2.82
N LEU A 8 33.03 -60.48 3.95
CA LEU A 8 31.85 -60.33 4.81
C LEU A 8 31.84 -59.02 5.59
N LEU A 9 33.01 -58.52 6.03
CA LEU A 9 33.10 -57.25 6.75
C LEU A 9 32.74 -56.05 5.84
N CYS A 10 33.22 -56.04 4.59
CA CYS A 10 32.87 -55.01 3.61
C CYS A 10 31.40 -55.07 3.15
N TRP A 11 30.72 -56.22 3.29
CA TRP A 11 29.28 -56.32 2.97
C TRP A 11 28.39 -55.78 4.09
N LEU A 12 28.83 -55.90 5.36
CA LEU A 12 28.11 -55.31 6.50
C LEU A 12 28.27 -53.78 6.60
N THR A 13 29.38 -53.22 6.14
CA THR A 13 29.57 -51.76 6.04
C THR A 13 29.02 -51.15 4.75
N GLY A 14 28.38 -51.97 3.90
CA GLY A 14 27.76 -51.57 2.64
C GLY A 14 26.23 -51.39 2.70
N LEU A 15 25.60 -51.46 3.88
CA LEU A 15 24.20 -51.06 4.02
C LEU A 15 24.06 -49.52 3.95
N PRO A 16 22.95 -49.02 3.38
CA PRO A 16 23.03 -47.83 2.54
C PRO A 16 23.06 -46.51 3.31
N LEU A 17 23.91 -45.60 2.84
CA LEU A 17 23.85 -44.15 3.06
C LEU A 17 22.64 -43.49 2.34
N THR A 18 21.52 -44.20 2.20
CA THR A 18 20.24 -43.61 1.77
C THR A 18 19.75 -42.71 2.90
N GLY A 19 19.96 -41.40 2.73
CA GLY A 19 19.83 -40.42 3.81
C GLY A 19 18.45 -40.38 4.46
N CYS A 20 18.43 -39.91 5.72
CA CYS A 20 17.22 -39.74 6.53
C CYS A 20 16.20 -38.71 5.96
N SER A 21 16.49 -38.09 4.82
CA SER A 21 15.57 -37.19 4.10
C SER A 21 14.28 -37.88 3.64
N LEU A 22 14.22 -39.21 3.58
CA LEU A 22 12.99 -39.95 3.25
C LEU A 22 12.07 -40.24 4.45
N VAL A 23 12.51 -39.94 5.69
CA VAL A 23 11.84 -40.38 6.93
C VAL A 23 11.35 -39.21 7.80
N LEU A 24 11.73 -37.97 7.49
CA LEU A 24 11.30 -36.77 8.21
C LEU A 24 10.51 -35.84 7.29
N PRO A 25 9.35 -35.31 7.72
CA PRO A 25 8.59 -34.33 6.95
C PRO A 25 9.30 -32.98 6.94
N GLU A 26 9.19 -32.25 5.84
CA GLU A 26 9.51 -30.83 5.80
C GLU A 26 8.46 -30.07 6.63
N ILE A 27 8.90 -29.36 7.67
CA ILE A 27 8.05 -28.51 8.51
C ILE A 27 8.04 -27.12 7.89
N SER A 28 6.89 -26.70 7.37
CA SER A 28 6.70 -25.37 6.78
C SER A 28 5.60 -24.61 7.51
N HIS A 29 5.77 -23.30 7.64
CA HIS A 29 4.83 -22.41 8.32
C HIS A 29 4.11 -21.55 7.29
N GLN A 30 2.84 -21.86 7.03
CA GLN A 30 2.02 -21.08 6.11
C GLN A 30 1.39 -19.88 6.85
N PRO A 31 1.65 -18.63 6.44
CA PRO A 31 0.86 -17.50 6.94
C PRO A 31 -0.59 -17.66 6.48
N VAL A 32 -1.54 -17.62 7.42
CA VAL A 32 -2.97 -17.71 7.11
C VAL A 32 -3.56 -16.32 7.30
N ILE A 33 -3.81 -15.66 6.17
CA ILE A 33 -4.53 -14.39 6.12
C ILE A 33 -6.03 -14.67 6.26
N ARG A 34 -6.71 -13.83 7.03
CA ARG A 34 -8.17 -13.83 7.20
C ARG A 34 -8.70 -12.41 7.16
N ASN A 35 -10.01 -12.26 6.97
CA ASN A 35 -10.69 -10.99 7.19
C ASN A 35 -10.63 -10.62 8.70
N PRO A 36 -9.98 -9.50 9.10
CA PRO A 36 -9.99 -9.01 10.48
C PRO A 36 -11.26 -8.21 10.81
N PHE A 37 -12.10 -7.89 9.81
CA PHE A 37 -13.26 -7.00 9.93
C PHE A 37 -14.57 -7.79 9.76
N PRO A 38 -15.16 -8.33 10.84
CA PRO A 38 -16.43 -9.06 10.74
C PRO A 38 -17.60 -8.21 10.20
N GLN A 39 -17.49 -6.88 10.27
CA GLN A 39 -18.44 -5.93 9.68
C GLN A 39 -18.23 -5.64 8.18
N LEU A 40 -17.17 -6.18 7.56
CA LEU A 40 -16.89 -6.08 6.12
C LEU A 40 -16.82 -7.50 5.53
N GLY A 41 -17.88 -8.29 5.70
CA GLY A 41 -17.91 -9.70 5.33
C GLY A 41 -18.35 -9.92 3.88
N ARG A 42 -19.36 -9.19 3.42
CA ARG A 42 -19.94 -9.31 2.08
C ARG A 42 -19.45 -8.18 1.19
N VAL A 43 -18.73 -8.51 0.11
CA VAL A 43 -17.98 -7.52 -0.68
C VAL A 43 -18.19 -7.72 -2.18
N ALA A 44 -18.17 -6.63 -2.94
CA ALA A 44 -18.22 -6.65 -4.41
C ALA A 44 -16.93 -6.06 -5.00
N VAL A 45 -16.35 -6.70 -6.01
CA VAL A 45 -15.18 -6.17 -6.72
C VAL A 45 -15.64 -5.56 -8.05
N ALA A 46 -15.39 -4.27 -8.26
CA ALA A 46 -15.65 -3.61 -9.53
C ALA A 46 -14.61 -3.99 -10.60
N PRO A 47 -14.92 -3.82 -11.90
CA PRO A 47 -13.91 -3.80 -12.96
C PRO A 47 -12.77 -2.83 -12.62
N PHE A 48 -11.52 -3.29 -12.67
CA PHE A 48 -10.36 -2.43 -12.39
C PHE A 48 -10.19 -1.41 -13.51
N PHE A 49 -9.89 -0.16 -13.16
CA PHE A 49 -9.49 0.86 -14.11
C PHE A 49 -8.05 0.62 -14.59
N ASN A 50 -7.80 0.88 -15.86
CA ASN A 50 -6.45 0.89 -16.41
C ASN A 50 -5.96 2.34 -16.51
N HIS A 51 -5.03 2.72 -15.63
CA HIS A 51 -4.31 3.99 -15.63
C HIS A 51 -2.81 3.79 -15.95
N SER A 52 -2.44 2.62 -16.49
CA SER A 52 -1.08 2.34 -16.93
C SER A 52 -0.87 2.73 -18.40
N ASP A 53 0.41 2.82 -18.81
CA ASP A 53 0.79 3.12 -20.19
C ASP A 53 0.48 1.96 -21.19
N GLU A 54 0.01 0.81 -20.72
CA GLU A 54 -0.27 -0.38 -21.54
C GLU A 54 -1.78 -0.49 -21.85
N PRO A 55 -2.26 -0.04 -23.03
CA PRO A 55 -3.68 0.01 -23.35
C PRO A 55 -4.31 -1.36 -23.60
N THR A 56 -3.51 -2.42 -23.77
CA THR A 56 -4.01 -3.78 -24.02
C THR A 56 -4.49 -4.51 -22.77
N LEU A 57 -4.23 -3.97 -21.57
CA LEU A 57 -4.67 -4.57 -20.31
C LEU A 57 -6.18 -4.42 -20.10
N ASP A 58 -6.89 -5.56 -20.13
CA ASP A 58 -8.28 -5.66 -19.73
C ASP A 58 -8.43 -5.71 -18.20
N GLY A 59 -9.04 -4.66 -17.63
CA GLY A 59 -9.35 -4.57 -16.21
C GLY A 59 -10.23 -5.72 -15.68
N ARG A 60 -11.06 -6.33 -16.53
CA ARG A 60 -11.87 -7.51 -16.18
C ARG A 60 -10.99 -8.72 -15.81
N VAL A 61 -9.85 -8.91 -16.48
CA VAL A 61 -8.89 -9.98 -16.17
C VAL A 61 -8.27 -9.74 -14.79
N VAL A 62 -7.90 -8.49 -14.48
CA VAL A 62 -7.38 -8.09 -13.16
C VAL A 62 -8.43 -8.36 -12.08
N THR A 63 -9.66 -7.90 -12.28
CA THR A 63 -10.77 -8.11 -11.34
C THR A 63 -11.08 -9.58 -11.11
N MET A 64 -11.06 -10.42 -12.13
CA MET A 64 -11.32 -11.87 -11.97
C MET A 64 -10.22 -12.56 -11.16
N ALA A 65 -8.96 -12.14 -11.30
CA ALA A 65 -7.87 -12.65 -10.47
C ALA A 65 -7.99 -12.15 -9.02
N TYR A 66 -8.31 -10.87 -8.81
CA TYR A 66 -8.53 -10.28 -7.49
C TYR A 66 -9.71 -10.93 -6.77
N PHE A 67 -10.84 -11.12 -7.45
CA PHE A 67 -12.01 -11.88 -7.00
C PHE A 67 -11.62 -13.28 -6.52
N ALA A 68 -10.82 -14.02 -7.30
CA ALA A 68 -10.46 -15.40 -7.00
C ALA A 68 -9.58 -15.52 -5.73
N GLU A 69 -8.66 -14.59 -5.50
CA GLU A 69 -7.82 -14.60 -4.29
C GLU A 69 -8.57 -14.04 -3.06
N LEU A 70 -9.47 -13.06 -3.25
CA LEU A 70 -10.31 -12.55 -2.18
C LEU A 70 -11.33 -13.60 -1.71
N GLN A 71 -11.96 -14.32 -2.64
CA GLN A 71 -12.90 -15.41 -2.32
C GLN A 71 -12.20 -16.64 -1.71
N ALA A 72 -10.89 -16.82 -1.95
CA ALA A 72 -10.09 -17.82 -1.26
C ALA A 72 -9.71 -17.41 0.18
N THR A 73 -9.85 -16.13 0.54
CA THR A 73 -9.50 -15.61 1.87
C THR A 73 -10.67 -15.83 2.86
N PRO A 74 -10.46 -16.53 3.98
CA PRO A 74 -11.53 -16.82 4.94
C PRO A 74 -12.14 -15.55 5.54
N GLY A 75 -13.47 -15.47 5.54
CA GLY A 75 -14.23 -14.35 6.09
C GLY A 75 -14.76 -13.36 5.05
N PHE A 76 -14.61 -13.64 3.74
CA PHE A 76 -15.26 -12.88 2.67
C PHE A 76 -16.29 -13.72 1.89
N GLU A 77 -17.47 -13.14 1.67
CA GLU A 77 -18.44 -13.52 0.64
C GLU A 77 -18.30 -12.53 -0.51
N VAL A 78 -17.75 -12.95 -1.65
CA VAL A 78 -17.49 -12.04 -2.78
C VAL A 78 -18.59 -12.17 -3.84
N VAL A 79 -19.23 -11.06 -4.19
CA VAL A 79 -20.23 -11.00 -5.25
C VAL A 79 -19.56 -11.25 -6.61
N PRO A 80 -20.08 -12.17 -7.46
CA PRO A 80 -19.49 -12.46 -8.77
C PRO A 80 -19.49 -11.25 -9.71
N LEU A 81 -18.40 -11.07 -10.46
CA LEU A 81 -18.17 -9.90 -11.32
C LEU A 81 -19.34 -9.57 -12.26
N ASN A 82 -19.92 -10.58 -12.93
CA ASN A 82 -21.04 -10.35 -13.85
C ASN A 82 -22.25 -9.65 -13.18
N VAL A 83 -22.51 -9.92 -11.89
CA VAL A 83 -23.60 -9.29 -11.13
C VAL A 83 -23.27 -7.82 -10.81
N VAL A 84 -22.00 -7.53 -10.54
CA VAL A 84 -21.50 -6.17 -10.31
C VAL A 84 -21.58 -5.34 -11.60
N GLU A 85 -21.12 -5.91 -12.73
CA GLU A 85 -21.21 -5.29 -14.06
C GLU A 85 -22.67 -5.03 -14.48
N GLU A 86 -23.56 -6.00 -14.29
CA GLU A 86 -24.99 -5.84 -14.57
C GLU A 86 -25.62 -4.72 -13.71
N ALA A 87 -25.29 -4.66 -12.42
CA ALA A 87 -25.76 -3.60 -11.53
C ALA A 87 -25.24 -2.21 -11.93
N ILE A 88 -23.97 -2.10 -12.34
CA ILE A 88 -23.37 -0.85 -12.85
C ILE A 88 -24.11 -0.38 -14.11
N LEU A 89 -24.29 -1.28 -15.10
CA LEU A 89 -24.94 -0.97 -16.37
C LEU A 89 -26.43 -0.62 -16.19
N ALA A 90 -27.17 -1.40 -15.39
CA ALA A 90 -28.60 -1.20 -15.17
C ALA A 90 -28.91 0.12 -14.43
N ASN A 91 -28.06 0.52 -13.48
CA ASN A 91 -28.28 1.70 -12.64
C ASN A 91 -27.47 2.94 -13.08
N ARG A 92 -26.68 2.82 -14.16
CA ARG A 92 -25.76 3.83 -14.70
C ARG A 92 -24.88 4.44 -13.61
N VAL A 93 -24.22 3.58 -12.84
CA VAL A 93 -23.27 4.00 -11.80
C VAL A 93 -21.96 4.40 -12.48
N ASP A 94 -21.43 5.56 -12.13
CA ASP A 94 -20.08 5.98 -12.51
C ASP A 94 -19.14 5.91 -11.30
N LEU A 95 -18.14 5.04 -11.34
CA LEU A 95 -17.25 4.76 -10.20
C LEU A 95 -16.11 5.80 -10.02
N ASN A 96 -16.15 6.91 -10.75
CA ASN A 96 -15.22 8.05 -10.59
C ASN A 96 -15.31 8.77 -9.23
N GLY A 97 -16.31 8.47 -8.38
CA GLY A 97 -16.49 9.15 -7.09
C GLY A 97 -17.01 8.25 -5.96
N PRO A 98 -16.68 8.58 -4.70
CA PRO A 98 -17.00 7.76 -3.53
C PRO A 98 -18.51 7.60 -3.28
N GLY A 99 -19.31 8.61 -3.65
CA GLY A 99 -20.76 8.58 -3.50
C GLY A 99 -21.43 7.51 -4.36
N GLU A 100 -20.97 7.34 -5.59
CA GLU A 100 -21.49 6.33 -6.52
C GLU A 100 -20.97 4.92 -6.18
N ALA A 101 -19.73 4.78 -5.73
CA ALA A 101 -19.23 3.50 -5.19
C ALA A 101 -20.07 3.03 -3.98
N ARG A 102 -20.42 3.94 -3.07
CA ARG A 102 -21.36 3.67 -1.96
C ARG A 102 -22.78 3.35 -2.45
N ARG A 103 -23.29 4.07 -3.46
CA ARG A 103 -24.60 3.80 -4.07
C ARG A 103 -24.64 2.39 -4.67
N LEU A 104 -23.59 1.95 -5.35
CA LEU A 104 -23.46 0.59 -5.85
C LEU A 104 -23.44 -0.44 -4.71
N ALA A 105 -22.74 -0.15 -3.62
CA ALA A 105 -22.71 -1.03 -2.44
C ALA A 105 -24.11 -1.24 -1.84
N GLN A 106 -24.91 -0.17 -1.77
CA GLN A 106 -26.29 -0.20 -1.32
C GLN A 106 -27.21 -0.96 -2.31
N LEU A 107 -27.04 -0.76 -3.63
CA LEU A 107 -27.80 -1.47 -4.67
C LEU A 107 -27.55 -2.98 -4.68
N LEU A 108 -26.30 -3.40 -4.44
CA LEU A 108 -25.91 -4.82 -4.37
C LEU A 108 -26.16 -5.46 -2.98
N ASN A 109 -26.55 -4.65 -1.99
CA ASN A 109 -26.69 -5.05 -0.58
C ASN A 109 -25.40 -5.72 -0.05
N VAL A 110 -24.25 -5.07 -0.26
CA VAL A 110 -22.93 -5.51 0.23
C VAL A 110 -22.40 -4.52 1.28
N ASP A 111 -21.52 -5.00 2.15
CA ASP A 111 -20.90 -4.16 3.18
C ASP A 111 -19.93 -3.14 2.55
N ALA A 112 -19.18 -3.58 1.53
CA ALA A 112 -18.25 -2.74 0.76
C ALA A 112 -18.18 -3.09 -0.74
N VAL A 113 -17.91 -2.05 -1.55
CA VAL A 113 -17.47 -2.15 -2.95
C VAL A 113 -15.98 -1.83 -3.01
N ILE A 114 -15.25 -2.64 -3.76
CA ILE A 114 -13.81 -2.53 -3.97
C ILE A 114 -13.60 -1.92 -5.35
N VAL A 115 -12.99 -0.75 -5.39
CA VAL A 115 -12.59 -0.03 -6.60
C VAL A 115 -11.07 -0.12 -6.71
N GLY A 116 -10.58 -0.57 -7.85
CA GLY A 116 -9.16 -0.76 -8.10
C GLY A 116 -8.72 -0.10 -9.39
N ALA A 117 -7.47 0.35 -9.42
CA ALA A 117 -6.80 0.85 -10.62
C ALA A 117 -5.41 0.21 -10.76
N VAL A 118 -5.04 -0.13 -11.99
CA VAL A 118 -3.68 -0.53 -12.34
C VAL A 118 -2.92 0.71 -12.83
N THR A 119 -1.81 1.04 -12.17
CA THR A 119 -1.05 2.29 -12.37
C THR A 119 0.27 2.10 -13.14
N ASP A 120 0.85 0.90 -13.08
CA ASP A 120 1.95 0.45 -13.94
C ASP A 120 1.61 -0.98 -14.39
N TYR A 121 1.94 -1.35 -15.62
CA TYR A 121 1.80 -2.72 -16.09
C TYR A 121 2.84 -3.05 -17.15
N SER A 122 3.55 -4.15 -16.94
CA SER A 122 4.46 -4.71 -17.93
C SER A 122 4.30 -6.23 -17.94
N PRO A 123 3.70 -6.83 -18.98
CA PRO A 123 3.41 -8.26 -19.02
C PRO A 123 4.64 -9.13 -19.32
N TYR A 124 5.68 -8.55 -19.93
CA TYR A 124 6.88 -9.25 -20.37
C TYR A 124 7.97 -9.26 -19.30
N TYR A 125 8.84 -10.28 -19.36
CA TYR A 125 9.90 -10.43 -18.35
C TYR A 125 10.94 -9.30 -18.41
N PRO A 126 11.28 -8.65 -17.27
CA PRO A 126 10.73 -8.89 -15.93
C PRO A 126 9.36 -8.23 -15.73
N PRO A 127 8.31 -8.99 -15.35
CA PRO A 127 6.97 -8.45 -15.30
C PRO A 127 6.82 -7.44 -14.15
N ARG A 128 5.91 -6.48 -14.32
CA ARG A 128 5.58 -5.47 -13.31
C ARG A 128 4.09 -5.20 -13.26
N ILE A 129 3.58 -4.89 -12.08
CA ILE A 129 2.22 -4.38 -11.91
C ILE A 129 2.14 -3.44 -10.70
N GLY A 130 1.69 -2.21 -10.93
CA GLY A 130 1.31 -1.24 -9.90
C GLY A 130 -0.19 -1.31 -9.65
N MET A 131 -0.60 -1.47 -8.39
CA MET A 131 -2.00 -1.60 -7.99
C MET A 131 -2.34 -0.58 -6.92
N HIS A 132 -3.41 0.18 -7.15
CA HIS A 132 -4.06 1.05 -6.17
C HIS A 132 -5.48 0.51 -5.93
N VAL A 133 -5.85 0.21 -4.68
CA VAL A 133 -7.15 -0.37 -4.34
C VAL A 133 -7.76 0.33 -3.14
N GLU A 134 -9.04 0.66 -3.27
CA GLU A 134 -9.86 1.39 -2.31
C GLU A 134 -11.15 0.63 -2.00
N TRP A 135 -11.58 0.64 -0.74
CA TRP A 135 -12.80 -0.03 -0.28
C TRP A 135 -13.82 1.01 0.21
N TYR A 136 -14.97 1.07 -0.46
CA TYR A 136 -16.05 2.00 -0.17
C TYR A 136 -17.22 1.28 0.48
N THR A 137 -17.59 1.69 1.69
CA THR A 137 -18.66 1.03 2.46
C THR A 137 -20.05 1.57 2.13
N ALA A 138 -21.05 0.69 2.15
CA ALA A 138 -22.46 1.06 2.03
C ALA A 138 -22.93 1.94 3.19
N ASN A 139 -22.41 1.70 4.39
CA ASN A 139 -22.66 2.49 5.60
C ASN A 139 -21.71 3.70 5.66
N PRO A 140 -22.23 4.95 5.72
CA PRO A 140 -21.41 6.16 5.84
C PRO A 140 -20.76 6.33 7.22
N GLY A 141 -21.19 5.60 8.25
CA GLY A 141 -20.62 5.70 9.60
C GLY A 141 -19.29 4.93 9.79
N TYR A 142 -18.82 4.20 8.78
CA TYR A 142 -17.51 3.53 8.84
C TYR A 142 -16.40 4.49 8.43
N HIS A 143 -15.45 4.68 9.35
CA HIS A 143 -14.30 5.57 9.22
C HIS A 143 -13.11 4.83 8.58
N GLU A 144 -12.10 5.56 8.10
CA GLU A 144 -10.87 4.94 7.59
C GLU A 144 -10.21 4.04 8.65
N ILE A 145 -9.79 2.84 8.25
CA ILE A 145 -9.05 1.90 9.09
C ILE A 145 -7.55 1.99 8.73
N PRO A 146 -6.74 2.66 9.57
CA PRO A 146 -5.33 2.91 9.28
C PRO A 146 -4.53 1.61 9.29
N VAL A 147 -3.37 1.62 8.63
CA VAL A 147 -2.33 0.61 8.84
C VAL A 147 -1.87 0.62 10.30
N GLY A 148 -1.61 -0.56 10.86
CA GLY A 148 -1.40 -0.76 12.29
C GLY A 148 -2.65 -1.13 13.09
N TYR A 149 -3.86 -0.89 12.57
CA TYR A 149 -5.09 -1.23 13.27
C TYR A 149 -5.22 -2.74 13.52
N GLY A 150 -5.61 -3.17 14.72
CA GLY A 150 -5.78 -4.58 15.07
C GLY A 150 -4.48 -5.39 15.16
N LEU A 151 -3.30 -4.75 15.02
CA LEU A 151 -2.03 -5.38 15.37
C LEU A 151 -1.90 -5.51 16.91
N PRO A 152 -1.11 -6.48 17.41
CA PRO A 152 -1.04 -6.82 18.83
C PRO A 152 -0.12 -5.87 19.62
N TRP A 153 -0.39 -4.57 19.57
CA TRP A 153 0.32 -3.54 20.35
C TRP A 153 0.17 -3.73 21.85
N ASN A 154 1.21 -3.41 22.62
CA ASN A 154 1.30 -3.57 24.07
C ASN A 154 1.17 -5.04 24.54
N THR A 155 1.52 -5.99 23.69
CA THR A 155 1.53 -7.44 24.00
C THR A 155 2.93 -8.01 23.75
N PRO A 156 3.30 -9.17 24.32
CA PRO A 156 4.58 -9.80 23.97
C PRO A 156 4.64 -10.24 22.49
N GLU A 157 3.51 -10.31 21.78
CA GLU A 157 3.49 -10.54 20.34
C GLU A 157 3.94 -9.33 19.48
N GLU A 158 4.11 -8.14 20.08
CA GLU A 158 4.57 -6.92 19.39
C GLU A 158 5.98 -7.05 18.80
N GLU A 159 6.88 -7.81 19.46
CA GLU A 159 8.25 -8.09 18.98
C GLU A 159 8.28 -8.82 17.62
N PHE A 160 7.18 -9.47 17.22
CA PHE A 160 7.06 -10.17 15.94
C PHE A 160 6.43 -9.31 14.83
N ILE A 161 6.09 -8.04 15.08
CA ILE A 161 5.63 -7.11 14.04
C ILE A 161 6.86 -6.63 13.24
N PRO A 162 6.87 -6.77 11.90
CA PRO A 162 7.95 -6.25 11.06
C PRO A 162 8.14 -4.73 11.21
N ASP A 163 9.39 -4.27 11.32
CA ASP A 163 9.76 -2.85 11.45
C ASP A 163 9.10 -1.94 10.38
N SER A 164 8.92 -2.46 9.16
CA SER A 164 8.25 -1.72 8.08
C SER A 164 6.78 -1.42 8.39
N LEU A 165 6.04 -2.35 9.00
CA LEU A 165 4.65 -2.15 9.41
C LEU A 165 4.56 -1.21 10.63
N VAL A 166 5.56 -1.23 11.51
CA VAL A 166 5.66 -0.28 12.64
C VAL A 166 5.91 1.14 12.13
N TYR A 167 6.80 1.31 11.15
CA TYR A 167 7.03 2.60 10.51
C TYR A 167 5.79 3.10 9.76
N GLU A 168 5.12 2.22 9.00
CA GLU A 168 3.89 2.56 8.28
C GLU A 168 2.74 2.98 9.21
N SER A 169 2.55 2.29 10.35
CA SER A 169 1.52 2.64 11.34
C SER A 169 1.80 4.01 11.98
N GLN A 170 3.04 4.25 12.43
CA GLN A 170 3.47 5.54 12.98
C GLN A 170 3.26 6.68 11.97
N MET A 171 3.64 6.48 10.71
CA MET A 171 3.42 7.47 9.64
C MET A 171 1.94 7.69 9.32
N ALA A 172 1.08 6.68 9.46
CA ALA A 172 -0.36 6.84 9.28
C ALA A 172 -1.02 7.63 10.43
N LEU A 173 -0.64 7.36 11.68
CA LEU A 173 -1.07 8.13 12.84
C LEU A 173 -0.57 9.58 12.77
N ALA A 174 0.70 9.80 12.43
CA ALA A 174 1.25 11.14 12.22
C ALA A 174 0.51 11.90 11.11
N ARG A 175 0.13 11.24 10.01
CA ARG A 175 -0.70 11.83 8.96
C ARG A 175 -2.09 12.23 9.47
N ALA A 176 -2.74 11.38 10.27
CA ALA A 176 -4.05 11.68 10.84
C ALA A 176 -3.98 12.85 11.85
N GLN A 177 -2.94 12.88 12.69
CA GLN A 177 -2.66 14.00 13.61
C GLN A 177 -2.44 15.31 12.84
N MET A 178 -1.55 15.31 11.84
CA MET A 178 -1.30 16.48 11.00
C MET A 178 -2.55 16.94 10.23
N ALA A 179 -3.43 16.03 9.79
CA ALA A 179 -4.70 16.40 9.15
C ALA A 179 -5.63 17.20 10.07
N THR A 180 -5.56 17.00 11.40
CA THR A 180 -6.32 17.83 12.37
C THR A 180 -5.67 19.19 12.67
N GLN A 181 -4.39 19.37 12.32
CA GLN A 181 -3.64 20.62 12.53
C GLN A 181 -3.47 21.45 11.25
N ALA A 182 -3.67 20.85 10.08
CA ALA A 182 -3.52 21.51 8.80
C ALA A 182 -4.51 22.70 8.69
N PRO A 183 -4.04 23.91 8.38
CA PRO A 183 -4.93 25.06 8.22
C PRO A 183 -5.81 24.89 6.97
N ASP A 184 -7.10 25.16 7.13
CA ASP A 184 -8.04 25.26 6.01
C ASP A 184 -7.79 26.59 5.27
N CYS A 185 -7.00 26.51 4.19
CA CYS A 185 -6.55 27.67 3.42
C CYS A 185 -7.48 28.05 2.27
N ASP A 186 -8.61 27.37 2.05
CA ASP A 186 -9.49 27.51 0.88
C ASP A 186 -9.95 28.96 0.63
N SER A 187 -10.09 29.76 1.70
CA SER A 187 -10.47 31.18 1.63
C SER A 187 -9.35 32.15 1.21
N SER A 188 -8.09 31.70 1.18
CA SER A 188 -6.89 32.53 0.98
C SER A 188 -6.10 32.19 -0.29
N CYS A 189 -6.42 31.07 -0.95
CA CYS A 189 -5.84 30.70 -2.23
C CYS A 189 -6.29 31.68 -3.33
N GLN A 190 -5.42 32.65 -3.64
CA GLN A 190 -5.60 33.53 -4.79
C GLN A 190 -5.69 32.66 -6.06
N ALA A 191 -6.80 32.79 -6.80
CA ALA A 191 -7.06 31.99 -7.99
C ALA A 191 -5.86 32.09 -8.95
N LEU A 192 -5.34 30.94 -9.39
CA LEU A 192 -4.27 30.88 -10.38
C LEU A 192 -4.72 31.68 -11.61
N PRO A 193 -3.85 32.55 -12.17
CA PRO A 193 -4.19 33.29 -13.37
C PRO A 193 -4.57 32.29 -14.47
N SER A 194 -5.66 32.59 -15.19
CA SER A 194 -6.11 31.73 -16.29
C SER A 194 -4.94 31.48 -17.26
N PRO A 195 -4.75 30.24 -17.75
CA PRO A 195 -3.70 29.97 -18.73
C PRO A 195 -3.85 30.93 -19.92
N PRO A 196 -2.74 31.42 -20.52
CA PRO A 196 -2.80 32.35 -21.63
C PRO A 196 -3.72 31.79 -22.71
N GLN A 197 -4.77 32.52 -23.05
CA GLN A 197 -5.59 32.19 -24.20
C GLN A 197 -4.79 32.56 -25.44
N ASP A 198 -4.26 31.57 -26.15
CA ASP A 198 -3.81 31.77 -27.52
C ASP A 198 -4.96 32.41 -28.31
N PRO A 199 -4.73 33.53 -29.03
CA PRO A 199 -5.78 34.18 -29.77
C PRO A 199 -6.23 33.30 -30.93
N VAL A 200 -7.33 32.58 -30.70
CA VAL A 200 -8.09 31.89 -31.74
C VAL A 200 -8.81 32.95 -32.57
N ASP A 201 -8.13 33.46 -33.59
CA ASP A 201 -8.79 34.15 -34.71
C ASP A 201 -8.57 33.37 -36.01
N ALA A 202 -9.54 33.47 -36.91
CA ALA A 202 -9.82 32.41 -37.87
C ALA A 202 -9.10 32.55 -39.22
N SER A 203 -8.54 31.43 -39.69
CA SER A 203 -8.50 31.02 -41.11
C SER A 203 -8.12 32.06 -42.19
N GLU A 204 -6.86 32.02 -42.61
CA GLU A 204 -6.51 32.11 -44.04
C GLU A 204 -5.55 30.97 -44.43
N PRO A 205 -5.73 30.30 -45.58
CA PRO A 205 -4.82 29.25 -46.03
C PRO A 205 -3.59 29.87 -46.73
N VAL A 206 -2.53 30.15 -45.97
CA VAL A 206 -1.25 30.56 -46.56
C VAL A 206 -0.67 29.38 -47.35
N ALA A 207 -0.53 29.57 -48.66
CA ALA A 207 0.00 28.54 -49.56
C ALA A 207 1.46 28.20 -49.22
N ILE A 208 1.74 26.91 -49.02
CA ILE A 208 3.09 26.40 -48.83
C ILE A 208 3.83 26.48 -50.17
N ASN A 209 4.75 27.44 -50.31
CA ASN A 209 5.77 27.40 -51.36
C ASN A 209 6.89 26.44 -50.92
N PRO A 210 7.13 25.31 -51.62
CA PRO A 210 8.31 24.50 -51.39
C PRO A 210 9.54 25.18 -52.00
N PHE A 211 10.70 24.98 -51.36
CA PHE A 211 12.00 25.63 -51.64
C PHE A 211 12.15 27.08 -51.16
N GLU A 212 12.48 27.24 -49.87
CA GLU A 212 13.74 27.93 -49.56
C GLU A 212 14.36 27.40 -48.25
N SER A 213 15.56 26.83 -48.39
CA SER A 213 16.36 26.33 -47.27
C SER A 213 17.42 27.35 -46.89
N SER A 214 17.41 27.87 -45.65
CA SER A 214 18.64 28.28 -44.95
C SER A 214 18.42 28.66 -43.48
N GLN A 215 19.33 28.16 -42.63
CA GLN A 215 19.88 28.82 -41.43
C GLN A 215 18.91 29.13 -40.26
N ILE A 216 18.89 28.21 -39.30
CA ILE A 216 18.53 28.50 -37.89
C ILE A 216 19.77 29.08 -37.19
N PRO A 217 19.75 30.32 -36.67
CA PRO A 217 20.82 30.83 -35.82
C PRO A 217 20.74 30.19 -34.43
N LEU A 218 21.83 29.55 -34.02
CA LEU A 218 22.00 29.02 -32.66
C LEU A 218 22.26 30.21 -31.70
N ALA A 219 21.31 30.48 -30.79
CA ALA A 219 21.48 31.51 -29.77
C ALA A 219 22.17 30.93 -28.53
N GLU A 220 23.49 30.98 -28.51
CA GLU A 220 24.27 30.83 -27.27
C GLU A 220 24.05 32.06 -26.36
N GLN A 221 23.79 31.83 -25.07
CA GLN A 221 23.90 32.86 -24.03
C GLN A 221 24.73 32.33 -22.87
N THR A 222 26.01 32.70 -22.90
CA THR A 222 27.02 32.54 -21.84
C THR A 222 27.59 33.95 -21.63
N GLU A 223 27.11 34.70 -20.64
CA GLU A 223 27.70 34.82 -19.29
C GLU A 223 28.77 35.93 -19.22
N GLU A 224 28.53 36.97 -18.41
CA GLU A 224 29.58 37.88 -17.94
C GLU A 224 29.43 38.13 -16.43
N LEU A 225 30.44 37.68 -15.67
CA LEU A 225 30.66 37.93 -14.26
C LEU A 225 31.58 39.15 -14.06
N PRO A 226 31.39 39.96 -13.03
CA PRO A 226 32.45 40.80 -12.48
C PRO A 226 32.95 40.25 -11.12
N ALA A 227 34.24 39.96 -11.04
CA ALA A 227 34.93 39.58 -9.79
C ALA A 227 35.94 40.66 -9.37
N GLY A 228 36.07 40.94 -8.07
CA GLY A 228 37.16 41.77 -7.54
C GLY A 228 36.92 42.44 -6.19
N ASN A 229 37.26 41.76 -5.09
CA ASN A 229 37.56 42.40 -3.80
C ASN A 229 39.02 42.90 -3.81
N PRO A 230 39.38 43.92 -2.99
CA PRO A 230 40.16 43.58 -1.80
C PRO A 230 39.90 44.45 -0.54
N THR A 231 40.00 43.83 0.65
CA THR A 231 40.21 44.49 1.96
C THR A 231 41.68 44.88 2.13
N PRO A 232 42.05 45.93 2.91
CA PRO A 232 42.00 45.96 4.39
C PRO A 232 41.50 47.34 4.94
N SER A 233 41.63 47.80 6.20
CA SER A 233 42.31 47.31 7.41
C SER A 233 41.74 47.90 8.74
N GLN A 234 41.83 47.11 9.81
CA GLN A 234 42.11 47.46 11.23
C GLN A 234 41.52 48.68 12.00
N ALA A 235 41.09 48.35 13.25
CA ALA A 235 41.41 48.97 14.56
C ALA A 235 40.40 49.89 15.30
N GLY A 236 40.30 49.67 16.62
CA GLY A 236 39.73 50.56 17.66
C GLY A 236 38.45 50.03 18.33
N SER A 237 38.46 49.15 19.35
CA SER A 237 38.86 49.29 20.77
C SER A 237 37.88 50.04 21.70
N ASP A 238 37.25 49.28 22.60
CA ASP A 238 36.80 49.60 23.98
C ASP A 238 35.95 50.84 24.33
N VAL A 239 34.88 50.65 25.14
CA VAL A 239 34.80 51.08 26.57
C VAL A 239 33.40 50.90 27.18
N HIS A 240 33.39 50.51 28.47
CA HIS A 240 32.29 50.39 29.45
C HIS A 240 31.10 51.37 29.40
N SER A 241 29.89 50.83 29.61
CA SER A 241 28.96 51.07 30.75
C SER A 241 27.61 50.38 30.48
N GLY A 242 26.85 49.81 31.42
CA GLY A 242 26.98 49.82 32.87
C GLY A 242 25.68 50.33 33.51
N ASN A 243 24.74 49.43 33.84
CA ASN A 243 23.76 49.71 34.89
C ASN A 243 23.14 48.42 35.48
N LYS A 244 23.18 48.32 36.82
CA LYS A 244 22.40 47.39 37.65
C LYS A 244 21.34 48.22 38.38
N ILE A 245 20.16 47.63 38.65
CA ILE A 245 19.15 47.95 39.69
C ILE A 245 17.91 47.12 39.29
N ALA A 246 17.17 46.44 40.16
CA ALA A 246 17.43 45.90 41.49
C ALA A 246 16.47 44.71 41.70
N LEU A 247 16.69 43.87 42.72
CA LEU A 247 15.63 42.95 43.17
C LEU A 247 14.61 43.73 44.00
N ASP A 248 13.33 43.46 43.79
CA ASP A 248 12.29 43.67 44.80
C ASP A 248 11.28 42.52 44.75
N GLU A 249 10.99 41.92 45.91
CA GLU A 249 10.07 40.80 46.03
C GLU A 249 8.64 41.33 46.19
N THR A 250 7.77 41.04 45.22
CA THR A 250 6.32 41.12 45.45
C THR A 250 5.67 39.76 45.25
N ILE A 251 5.28 39.16 46.37
CA ILE A 251 4.51 37.91 46.43
C ILE A 251 3.14 38.16 45.78
N VAL A 252 2.94 37.62 44.58
CA VAL A 252 1.62 37.50 43.96
C VAL A 252 1.22 36.03 43.91
N THR A 253 0.42 35.63 44.90
CA THR A 253 -0.26 34.34 44.91
C THR A 253 -1.38 34.36 43.88
N SER A 254 -1.11 33.92 42.65
CA SER A 254 -2.15 33.69 41.64
C SER A 254 -1.81 32.47 40.77
N GLN A 255 -2.30 31.31 41.23
CA GLN A 255 -2.62 30.07 40.49
C GLN A 255 -1.52 29.45 39.58
N PRO A 256 -1.27 28.13 39.65
CA PRO A 256 -0.65 27.45 38.54
C PRO A 256 -1.61 27.51 37.36
N THR A 257 -1.23 28.19 36.29
CA THR A 257 -1.93 28.11 35.01
C THR A 257 -1.64 26.73 34.44
N ASP A 258 -2.44 25.73 34.82
CA ASP A 258 -2.51 24.44 34.15
C ASP A 258 -3.07 24.65 32.73
N VAL A 259 -2.22 25.16 31.84
CA VAL A 259 -2.40 25.05 30.39
C VAL A 259 -1.98 23.65 30.01
N ILE A 260 -2.70 22.65 30.52
CA ILE A 260 -2.79 21.35 29.87
C ILE A 260 -3.52 21.64 28.56
N GLY A 261 -2.75 21.84 27.50
CA GLY A 261 -3.27 22.19 26.18
C GLY A 261 -4.27 21.13 25.74
N ALA A 262 -5.55 21.50 25.71
CA ALA A 262 -6.61 20.60 25.31
C ALA A 262 -6.35 20.18 23.85
N LEU A 263 -6.09 18.89 23.65
CA LEU A 263 -5.99 18.30 22.31
C LEU A 263 -7.31 18.56 21.54
N PRO A 264 -7.26 18.70 20.20
CA PRO A 264 -8.46 18.83 19.39
C PRO A 264 -9.48 17.73 19.71
N PRO A 265 -10.80 18.00 19.67
CA PRO A 265 -11.84 17.03 20.06
C PRO A 265 -11.93 15.75 19.21
N TYR A 266 -11.04 15.58 18.22
CA TYR A 266 -10.89 14.40 17.37
C TYR A 266 -9.41 14.00 17.17
N TRP A 267 -8.53 14.33 18.12
CA TRP A 267 -7.11 13.96 18.06
C TRP A 267 -6.94 12.43 18.08
N PRO A 268 -6.23 11.83 17.11
CA PRO A 268 -5.97 10.41 17.11
C PRO A 268 -4.80 10.08 18.06
N ASP A 269 -5.13 9.46 19.19
CA ASP A 269 -4.20 8.84 20.13
C ASP A 269 -3.68 7.50 19.62
N GLU A 270 -2.57 7.01 20.18
CA GLU A 270 -2.01 5.66 19.90
C GLU A 270 -3.01 4.52 20.15
N SER A 271 -4.02 4.76 20.99
CA SER A 271 -5.13 3.84 21.21
C SER A 271 -5.99 3.60 19.96
N CYS A 272 -5.90 4.44 18.92
CA CYS A 272 -6.66 4.27 17.67
C CYS A 272 -6.35 2.98 16.93
N PHE A 273 -5.21 2.33 17.21
CA PHE A 273 -4.86 1.04 16.64
C PHE A 273 -5.54 -0.15 17.31
N VAL A 274 -6.09 0.02 18.52
CA VAL A 274 -6.74 -1.06 19.27
C VAL A 274 -8.26 -0.87 19.22
N PRO A 275 -9.05 -1.88 18.82
CA PRO A 275 -10.50 -1.77 18.85
C PRO A 275 -11.00 -1.52 20.28
N GLY A 276 -11.75 -0.44 20.47
CA GLY A 276 -12.36 -0.13 21.77
C GLY A 276 -13.31 -1.24 22.26
N ALA A 277 -13.40 -1.39 23.59
CA ALA A 277 -14.31 -2.35 24.21
C ALA A 277 -15.77 -2.10 23.80
N PRO A 278 -16.61 -3.14 23.66
CA PRO A 278 -18.00 -3.00 23.25
C PRO A 278 -18.80 -2.12 24.22
N GLN A 279 -19.48 -1.10 23.71
CA GLN A 279 -20.28 -0.16 24.49
C GLN A 279 -21.78 -0.47 24.37
N ALA A 280 -22.54 -0.20 25.44
CA ALA A 280 -23.99 -0.41 25.46
C ALA A 280 -24.78 0.59 24.61
N ILE A 281 -24.20 1.77 24.36
CA ILE A 281 -24.75 2.83 23.51
C ILE A 281 -23.95 2.84 22.20
N ARG A 282 -24.64 2.92 21.06
CA ARG A 282 -23.96 3.06 19.75
C ARG A 282 -23.34 4.46 19.64
N PRO A 283 -22.12 4.59 19.08
CA PRO A 283 -21.52 5.91 18.85
C PRO A 283 -22.39 6.75 17.91
N ALA A 284 -22.26 8.07 18.02
CA ALA A 284 -22.93 9.01 17.10
C ALA A 284 -22.43 8.79 15.67
N CYS A 285 -23.32 8.90 14.69
CA CYS A 285 -22.96 8.74 13.28
C CYS A 285 -22.23 9.98 12.77
N ILE A 286 -20.91 9.91 12.71
CA ILE A 286 -20.08 10.87 11.96
C ILE A 286 -19.95 10.32 10.52
N PRO A 287 -20.46 11.03 9.50
CA PRO A 287 -20.42 10.53 8.12
C PRO A 287 -19.02 10.69 7.52
N HIS A 288 -18.41 9.58 7.17
CA HIS A 288 -17.17 9.52 6.41
C HIS A 288 -17.48 9.30 4.92
N TYR A 289 -16.83 10.06 4.03
CA TYR A 289 -17.02 9.95 2.58
C TYR A 289 -15.83 9.34 1.84
N GLY A 290 -14.67 9.20 2.49
CA GLY A 290 -13.50 8.54 1.90
C GLY A 290 -13.59 7.01 1.91
N PRO A 291 -12.59 6.34 1.34
CA PRO A 291 -12.45 4.89 1.43
C PRO A 291 -12.13 4.45 2.86
N VAL A 292 -12.70 3.31 3.27
CA VAL A 292 -12.48 2.70 4.59
C VAL A 292 -11.18 1.91 4.65
N LEU A 293 -10.74 1.36 3.51
CA LEU A 293 -9.42 0.77 3.33
C LEU A 293 -8.80 1.33 2.05
N LYS A 294 -7.50 1.61 2.10
CA LYS A 294 -6.68 1.93 0.93
C LYS A 294 -5.36 1.17 1.00
N HIS A 295 -4.93 0.61 -0.12
CA HIS A 295 -3.59 0.02 -0.29
C HIS A 295 -3.03 0.39 -1.65
N THR A 296 -1.71 0.63 -1.73
CA THR A 296 -1.02 0.99 -2.97
C THR A 296 0.35 0.36 -2.94
N SER A 297 0.68 -0.42 -3.97
CA SER A 297 1.95 -1.14 -4.04
C SER A 297 2.31 -1.44 -5.49
N ILE A 298 3.60 -1.62 -5.77
CA ILE A 298 4.13 -1.96 -7.10
C ILE A 298 4.97 -3.22 -6.97
N TYR A 299 4.60 -4.26 -7.71
CA TYR A 299 5.24 -5.57 -7.65
C TYR A 299 6.16 -5.76 -8.85
N HIS A 300 7.45 -5.92 -8.57
CA HIS A 300 8.48 -6.15 -9.60
C HIS A 300 8.92 -7.61 -9.60
N GLY A 301 8.87 -8.27 -10.76
CA GLY A 301 9.35 -9.65 -10.93
C GLY A 301 10.86 -9.85 -10.70
N THR A 302 11.63 -8.77 -10.55
CA THR A 302 13.06 -8.78 -10.16
C THR A 302 13.31 -8.64 -8.66
N ASP A 303 12.32 -8.24 -7.86
CA ASP A 303 12.51 -7.93 -6.45
C ASP A 303 12.74 -9.24 -5.63
N PRO A 304 13.80 -9.33 -4.81
CA PRO A 304 14.00 -10.47 -3.91
C PRO A 304 12.82 -10.74 -2.98
N ALA A 305 12.14 -9.71 -2.45
CA ALA A 305 10.98 -9.87 -1.56
C ALA A 305 9.78 -10.47 -2.31
N VAL A 306 9.42 -9.89 -3.47
CA VAL A 306 8.35 -10.39 -4.35
C VAL A 306 8.64 -11.81 -4.83
N THR A 307 9.87 -12.12 -5.25
CA THR A 307 10.23 -13.47 -5.70
C THR A 307 10.34 -14.48 -4.55
N GLN A 308 10.58 -14.05 -3.30
CA GLN A 308 10.49 -14.90 -2.11
C GLN A 308 9.03 -15.18 -1.74
N ALA A 309 8.16 -14.18 -1.78
CA ALA A 309 6.72 -14.35 -1.60
C ALA A 309 6.14 -15.29 -2.67
N LEU A 310 6.54 -15.14 -3.93
CA LEU A 310 6.12 -16.01 -5.04
C LEU A 310 6.53 -17.48 -4.86
N LYS A 311 7.75 -17.74 -4.36
CA LYS A 311 8.20 -19.11 -4.01
C LYS A 311 7.28 -19.72 -2.97
N SER A 312 7.00 -18.99 -1.89
CA SER A 312 6.13 -19.44 -0.80
C SER A 312 4.69 -19.67 -1.28
N TYR A 313 4.16 -18.76 -2.09
CA TYR A 313 2.82 -18.86 -2.68
C TYR A 313 2.66 -20.14 -3.51
N VAL A 314 3.59 -20.41 -4.43
CA VAL A 314 3.55 -21.61 -5.28
C VAL A 314 3.78 -22.89 -4.47
N TYR A 315 4.64 -22.85 -3.45
CA TYR A 315 4.90 -24.00 -2.56
C TYR A 315 3.63 -24.45 -1.81
N PHE A 316 2.86 -23.50 -1.24
CA PHE A 316 1.64 -23.84 -0.49
C PHE A 316 0.41 -24.10 -1.37
N ARG A 317 0.42 -23.64 -2.62
CA ARG A 317 -0.69 -23.81 -3.57
C ARG A 317 -0.66 -25.14 -4.32
N ASP A 318 0.47 -25.83 -4.30
CA ASP A 318 0.69 -27.16 -4.89
C ASP A 318 0.30 -27.23 -6.39
N ASP A 319 0.74 -26.24 -7.16
CA ASP A 319 0.50 -26.21 -8.61
C ASP A 319 1.31 -27.32 -9.31
N ALA A 320 0.59 -28.32 -9.83
CA ALA A 320 1.15 -29.46 -10.55
C ALA A 320 1.75 -29.12 -11.93
N ARG A 321 1.67 -27.86 -12.38
CA ARG A 321 2.22 -27.41 -13.66
C ARG A 321 3.76 -27.40 -13.67
N PHE A 322 4.32 -27.78 -14.82
CA PHE A 322 5.78 -27.78 -15.02
C PHE A 322 6.40 -26.37 -14.95
N GLY A 323 7.61 -26.29 -14.40
CA GLY A 323 8.42 -25.06 -14.33
C GLY A 323 8.40 -24.32 -12.99
N GLY A 324 7.51 -24.68 -12.06
CA GLY A 324 7.45 -24.14 -10.70
C GLY A 324 7.33 -22.62 -10.66
N TRP A 325 7.77 -21.99 -9.57
CA TRP A 325 7.61 -20.55 -9.34
C TRP A 325 8.23 -19.65 -10.43
N LYS A 326 9.31 -20.10 -11.09
CA LYS A 326 9.93 -19.32 -12.19
C LYS A 326 9.02 -19.18 -13.41
N SER A 327 8.16 -20.17 -13.66
CA SER A 327 7.20 -20.14 -14.78
C SER A 327 6.10 -19.09 -14.60
N TYR A 328 5.86 -18.60 -13.38
CA TYR A 328 4.92 -17.51 -13.12
C TYR A 328 5.48 -16.18 -13.66
N LEU A 329 6.79 -15.92 -13.51
CA LEU A 329 7.44 -14.71 -14.06
C LEU A 329 7.45 -14.65 -15.60
N GLN A 330 7.08 -15.73 -16.28
CA GLN A 330 6.97 -15.82 -17.74
C GLN A 330 5.52 -15.82 -18.23
N ARG A 331 4.54 -15.88 -17.32
CA ARG A 331 3.11 -16.00 -17.62
C ARG A 331 2.37 -14.88 -16.92
N SER A 332 2.05 -13.83 -17.67
CA SER A 332 1.39 -12.60 -17.20
C SER A 332 0.23 -12.87 -16.25
N ASP A 333 -0.66 -13.81 -16.60
CA ASP A 333 -1.88 -14.09 -15.85
C ASP A 333 -1.61 -14.72 -14.48
N ASP A 334 -0.61 -15.61 -14.41
CA ASP A 334 -0.21 -16.28 -13.17
C ASP A 334 0.59 -15.32 -12.26
N PHE A 335 1.42 -14.43 -12.85
CA PHE A 335 2.07 -13.35 -12.11
C PHE A 335 1.05 -12.34 -11.56
N LEU A 336 0.12 -11.86 -12.40
CA LEU A 336 -0.96 -10.95 -12.03
C LEU A 336 -1.78 -11.53 -10.87
N ARG A 337 -2.13 -12.82 -10.95
CA ARG A 337 -2.88 -13.50 -9.88
C ARG A 337 -2.10 -13.60 -8.58
N PHE A 338 -0.80 -13.86 -8.64
CA PHE A 338 0.08 -13.80 -7.47
C PHE A 338 0.17 -12.38 -6.91
N CYS A 339 0.27 -11.33 -7.74
CA CYS A 339 0.28 -9.95 -7.28
C CYS A 339 -1.03 -9.56 -6.59
N CYS A 340 -2.19 -10.01 -7.11
CA CYS A 340 -3.48 -9.84 -6.42
C CYS A 340 -3.47 -10.50 -5.03
N HIS A 341 -2.94 -11.72 -4.91
CA HIS A 341 -2.78 -12.41 -3.63
C HIS A 341 -1.88 -11.63 -2.66
N MET A 342 -0.72 -11.18 -3.13
CA MET A 342 0.25 -10.42 -2.34
C MET A 342 -0.36 -9.10 -1.86
N HIS A 343 -1.08 -8.38 -2.73
CA HIS A 343 -1.77 -7.13 -2.42
C HIS A 343 -2.86 -7.28 -1.35
N ILE A 344 -3.71 -8.32 -1.48
CA ILE A 344 -4.71 -8.64 -0.44
C ILE A 344 -4.02 -9.03 0.87
N SER A 345 -2.95 -9.82 0.79
CA SER A 345 -2.21 -10.28 1.97
C SER A 345 -1.54 -9.15 2.73
N GLU A 346 -0.90 -8.20 2.04
CA GLU A 346 -0.30 -6.99 2.62
C GLU A 346 -1.38 -6.12 3.28
N MET A 347 -2.43 -5.76 2.53
CA MET A 347 -3.52 -4.89 2.99
C MET A 347 -4.22 -5.40 4.25
N LEU A 348 -4.39 -6.72 4.37
CA LEU A 348 -5.02 -7.35 5.52
C LEU A 348 -4.01 -7.59 6.66
N SER A 349 -2.77 -8.01 6.37
CA SER A 349 -1.75 -8.24 7.40
C SER A 349 -1.37 -6.95 8.12
N SER A 350 -1.26 -5.83 7.39
CA SER A 350 -1.01 -4.50 7.96
C SER A 350 -2.16 -4.01 8.87
N ARG A 351 -3.26 -4.77 8.97
CA ARG A 351 -4.46 -4.44 9.75
C ARG A 351 -4.99 -5.62 10.59
N GLY A 352 -4.09 -6.46 11.10
CA GLY A 352 -4.43 -7.55 12.03
C GLY A 352 -5.00 -8.83 11.40
N GLY A 353 -5.10 -8.90 10.06
CA GLY A 353 -5.56 -10.09 9.33
C GLY A 353 -4.55 -11.26 9.30
N SER A 354 -3.31 -11.04 9.73
CA SER A 354 -2.27 -12.06 9.85
C SER A 354 -2.37 -12.80 11.19
N HIS A 355 -2.86 -14.03 11.17
CA HIS A 355 -2.92 -14.89 12.36
C HIS A 355 -1.79 -15.94 12.40
N LYS A 356 -1.70 -16.65 13.54
CA LYS A 356 -0.71 -17.71 13.81
C LYS A 356 -0.58 -18.67 12.61
N THR A 357 0.66 -18.92 12.20
CA THR A 357 0.97 -19.72 11.00
C THR A 357 0.43 -21.14 11.12
N ARG A 358 -0.16 -21.65 10.03
CA ARG A 358 -0.54 -23.05 9.92
C ARG A 358 0.72 -23.88 9.68
N LEU A 359 1.01 -24.79 10.60
CA LEU A 359 2.06 -25.79 10.42
C LEU A 359 1.60 -26.80 9.36
N VAL A 360 2.40 -26.92 8.30
CA VAL A 360 2.20 -27.83 7.17
C VAL A 360 3.37 -28.80 7.15
N LEU A 361 3.08 -30.10 7.31
CA LEU A 361 4.03 -31.19 7.20
C LEU A 361 3.95 -31.76 5.79
N ARG A 362 4.99 -31.59 4.98
CA ARG A 362 5.06 -32.17 3.63
C ARG A 362 6.05 -33.33 3.61
N TRP A 363 5.62 -34.49 3.11
CA TRP A 363 6.54 -35.60 2.86
C TRP A 363 7.23 -35.39 1.50
N PRO A 364 8.54 -35.61 1.37
CA PRO A 364 9.18 -35.60 0.07
C PRO A 364 8.61 -36.71 -0.81
N GLU A 365 8.14 -36.34 -1.99
CA GLU A 365 7.65 -37.28 -3.00
C GLU A 365 8.78 -38.21 -3.44
N ARG A 366 8.47 -39.51 -3.58
CA ARG A 366 9.41 -40.49 -4.15
C ARG A 366 9.64 -40.15 -5.63
N ARG A 367 10.82 -39.57 -5.93
CA ARG A 367 11.37 -39.53 -7.28
C ARG A 367 12.15 -40.80 -7.60
#